data_AF-D1Q089-F1
#
_entry.id   AF-D1Q089-F1
#
_cell.length_a   1.000
_cell.length_b   1.000
_cell.length_c   1.000
_cell.angle_alpha   90.00
_cell.angle_beta   90.00
_cell.angle_gamma   90.00
#
_symmetry.space_group_name_H-M   'P 1'
#
loop_
_entity.id
_entity.type
_entity.pdbx_description
1 polymer ?
#
loop_
_entity_poly.entity_id
_entity_poly.type
_entity_poly.pdbx_seq_one_letter_code
_entity_poly.pdbx_strand_id
1 'polypeptide(L)'
;MYAVKGDLIEVKKVSESEYTDKDGNTYDKDELVLLEEMDADPIDWDKVRINAAIETMATISASYGASLTPKGSAEIAVKCADALVEELKKGNVKQ
;
A
#
# COMPACT_ATOMS: atom_id res chain seq x y z
N MET A 1 9.21 -11.18 -5.50
CA MET A 1 10.45 -11.42 -4.73
C MET A 1 10.20 -12.58 -3.77
N TYR A 2 11.15 -13.50 -3.59
CA TYR A 2 10.97 -14.72 -2.78
C TYR A 2 11.89 -14.68 -1.56
N ALA A 3 11.58 -15.40 -0.49
CA ALA A 3 12.50 -15.54 0.63
C ALA A 3 12.91 -17.00 0.78
N VAL A 4 14.21 -17.29 0.83
CA VAL A 4 14.71 -18.54 1.40
C VAL A 4 14.75 -18.34 2.91
N LYS A 5 14.56 -19.38 3.73
CA LYS A 5 14.55 -19.30 5.21
C LYS A 5 15.59 -18.30 5.78
N GLY A 6 15.16 -17.07 6.02
CA GLY A 6 15.98 -15.99 6.59
C GLY A 6 16.50 -14.93 5.60
N ASP A 7 16.60 -15.23 4.31
CA ASP A 7 17.20 -14.35 3.29
C ASP A 7 16.24 -14.04 2.15
N LEU A 8 16.11 -12.75 1.85
CA LEU A 8 15.30 -12.24 0.76
C LEU A 8 16.07 -12.32 -0.55
N ILE A 9 15.59 -13.13 -1.50
CA ILE A 9 16.24 -13.34 -2.79
C ILE A 9 15.27 -13.20 -3.97
N GLU A 10 15.75 -12.61 -5.05
CA GLU A 10 14.99 -12.58 -6.29
C GLU A 10 15.36 -13.79 -7.13
N VAL A 11 14.37 -14.64 -7.42
CA VAL A 11 14.56 -15.86 -8.21
C VAL A 11 13.58 -15.90 -9.38
N LYS A 12 14.01 -16.52 -10.47
CA LYS A 12 13.21 -16.80 -11.67
C LYS A 12 12.86 -18.29 -11.70
N LYS A 13 11.61 -18.60 -12.05
CA LYS A 13 11.17 -19.98 -12.25
C LYS A 13 11.90 -20.62 -13.44
N VAL A 14 12.52 -21.77 -13.22
CA VAL A 14 13.18 -22.59 -14.24
C VAL A 14 12.30 -23.79 -14.61
N SER A 15 11.73 -24.45 -13.60
CA SER A 15 10.83 -25.60 -13.75
C SER A 15 9.69 -25.53 -12.72
N GLU A 16 8.83 -26.55 -12.63
CA GLU A 16 7.77 -26.57 -11.61
C GLU A 16 8.30 -26.64 -10.17
N SER A 17 9.45 -27.26 -9.97
CA SER A 17 10.07 -27.45 -8.66
C SER A 17 11.28 -26.56 -8.43
N GLU A 18 11.86 -25.95 -9.47
CA GLU A 18 13.17 -25.29 -9.40
C GLU A 18 13.14 -23.82 -9.81
N TYR A 19 13.88 -23.01 -9.05
CA TYR A 19 14.06 -21.57 -9.23
C TYR A 19 15.54 -21.21 -9.22
N THR A 20 15.93 -20.11 -9.89
CA THR A 20 17.32 -19.66 -9.98
C THR A 20 17.45 -18.17 -9.68
N ASP A 21 18.45 -17.77 -8.90
CA ASP A 21 18.77 -16.35 -8.67
C ASP A 21 19.61 -15.74 -9.81
N LYS A 22 19.93 -14.44 -9.69
CA LYS A 22 20.78 -13.73 -10.66
C LYS A 22 22.23 -14.21 -10.70
N ASP A 23 22.70 -14.87 -9.65
CA ASP A 23 24.07 -15.34 -9.48
C ASP A 23 24.22 -16.82 -9.92
N GLY A 24 23.11 -17.47 -10.31
CA GLY A 24 23.05 -18.84 -10.83
C GLY A 24 22.83 -19.91 -9.76
N ASN A 25 22.48 -19.53 -8.52
CA ASN A 25 22.15 -20.49 -7.48
C ASN A 25 20.74 -21.03 -7.68
N THR A 26 20.57 -22.35 -7.54
CA THR A 26 19.29 -23.05 -7.67
C THR A 26 18.64 -23.31 -6.32
N TYR A 27 17.31 -23.18 -6.26
CA TYR A 27 16.49 -23.37 -5.07
C TYR A 27 15.28 -24.24 -5.38
N ASP A 28 14.94 -25.13 -4.45
CA ASP A 28 13.70 -25.89 -4.51
C ASP A 28 12.52 -25.03 -4.07
N LYS A 29 11.35 -25.24 -4.68
CA LYS A 29 10.11 -24.54 -4.33
C LYS A 29 9.81 -24.61 -2.82
N ASP A 30 10.09 -25.75 -2.18
CA ASP A 30 9.81 -25.98 -0.77
C ASP A 30 10.76 -25.24 0.18
N GLU A 31 11.87 -24.71 -0.34
CA GLU A 31 12.81 -23.87 0.40
C GLU A 31 12.45 -22.38 0.35
N LEU A 32 11.51 -22.03 -0.54
CA LEU A 32 11.10 -20.66 -0.83
C LEU A 32 9.74 -20.33 -0.22
N VAL A 33 9.64 -19.15 0.38
CA VAL A 33 8.38 -18.51 0.75
C VAL A 33 8.09 -17.42 -0.28
N LEU A 34 6.95 -17.57 -0.96
CA LEU A 34 6.40 -16.56 -1.86
C LEU A 34 5.91 -15.36 -1.05
N LEU A 35 6.54 -14.19 -1.20
CA LEU A 35 6.06 -12.99 -0.54
C LEU A 35 4.75 -12.46 -1.12
N GLU A 36 4.42 -12.81 -2.37
CA GLU A 36 3.11 -12.50 -2.96
C GLU A 36 1.97 -13.32 -2.32
N GLU A 37 2.29 -14.45 -1.67
CA GLU A 37 1.34 -15.28 -0.91
C GLU A 37 1.31 -14.92 0.59
N MET A 38 2.09 -13.94 1.05
CA MET A 38 1.80 -13.28 2.31
C MET A 38 0.56 -12.42 2.07
N ASP A 39 -0.62 -13.00 2.28
CA ASP A 39 -1.94 -12.36 2.27
C ASP A 39 -1.87 -11.01 3.00
N ALA A 40 -1.57 -9.95 2.26
CA ALA A 40 -1.93 -8.61 2.68
C ALA A 40 -3.44 -8.56 2.49
N ASP A 41 -4.17 -8.39 3.59
CA ASP A 41 -5.60 -8.14 3.53
C ASP A 41 -5.86 -7.10 2.42
N PRO A 42 -6.82 -7.34 1.52
CA PRO A 42 -7.10 -6.41 0.45
C PRO A 42 -7.33 -5.02 1.04
N ILE A 43 -6.62 -4.02 0.51
CA ILE A 43 -6.70 -2.66 1.01
C ILE A 43 -8.16 -2.18 0.91
N ASP A 44 -8.76 -1.90 2.06
CA ASP A 44 -10.07 -1.27 2.14
C ASP A 44 -9.94 0.22 1.79
N TRP A 45 -10.11 0.51 0.49
CA TRP A 45 -9.98 1.86 -0.04
C TRP A 45 -11.03 2.84 0.49
N ASP A 46 -12.20 2.35 0.89
CA ASP A 46 -13.23 3.20 1.49
C ASP A 46 -12.82 3.62 2.90
N LYS A 47 -12.23 2.70 3.67
CA LYS A 47 -11.64 3.02 4.98
C LYS A 47 -10.48 4.02 4.85
N VAL A 48 -9.58 3.83 3.89
CA VAL A 48 -8.48 4.78 3.62
C VAL A 48 -9.02 6.17 3.32
N ARG A 49 -10.04 6.25 2.44
CA ARG A 49 -10.70 7.50 2.07
C ARG A 49 -11.36 8.19 3.26
N ILE A 50 -12.11 7.46 4.08
CA ILE A 50 -12.80 8.01 5.26
C ILE A 50 -11.77 8.54 6.26
N ASN A 51 -10.71 7.78 6.53
CA ASN A 51 -9.64 8.21 7.44
C ASN A 51 -8.96 9.49 6.94
N ALA A 52 -8.61 9.55 5.66
CA ALA A 52 -8.01 10.75 5.06
C ALA A 52 -8.93 11.98 5.15
N ALA A 53 -10.24 11.79 4.95
CA ALA A 53 -11.22 12.87 5.08
C ALA A 53 -11.33 13.35 6.54
N ILE A 54 -11.32 12.44 7.52
CA ILE A 54 -11.34 12.78 8.96
C ILE A 54 -10.10 13.59 9.33
N GLU A 55 -8.91 13.13 8.95
CA GLU A 55 -7.66 13.85 9.23
C GLU A 55 -7.66 15.23 8.57
N THR A 56 -8.09 15.33 7.31
CA THR A 56 -8.17 16.62 6.62
C THR A 56 -9.15 17.57 7.33
N MET A 57 -10.31 17.09 7.77
CA MET A 57 -11.24 17.92 8.55
C MET A 57 -10.65 18.38 9.88
N ALA A 58 -9.91 17.52 10.57
CA ALA A 58 -9.24 17.88 11.82
C ALA A 58 -8.19 18.98 11.58
N THR A 59 -7.38 18.86 10.52
CA THR A 59 -6.40 19.87 10.12
C THR A 59 -7.06 21.19 9.71
N ILE A 60 -8.15 21.14 8.93
CA ILE A 60 -8.92 22.34 8.56
C ILE A 60 -9.48 23.03 9.81
N SER A 61 -10.07 22.26 10.73
CA SER A 61 -10.66 22.80 11.97
C SER A 61 -9.59 23.45 12.85
N ALA A 62 -8.40 22.84 12.93
CA ALA A 62 -7.27 23.39 13.68
C ALA A 62 -6.66 24.64 13.01
N SER A 63 -6.63 24.71 11.68
CA SER A 63 -5.92 25.77 10.94
C SER A 63 -6.80 26.98 10.62
N TYR A 64 -8.10 26.76 10.35
CA TYR A 64 -9.02 27.79 9.87
C TYR A 64 -10.17 28.08 10.86
N GLY A 65 -10.34 27.27 11.93
CA GLY A 65 -11.37 27.49 12.94
C GLY A 65 -12.77 27.68 12.34
N ALA A 66 -13.50 28.71 12.80
CA ALA A 66 -14.87 29.03 12.35
C ALA A 66 -14.95 29.73 10.98
N SER A 67 -13.82 29.96 10.30
CA SER A 67 -13.79 30.69 9.02
C SER A 67 -14.37 29.89 7.85
N LEU A 68 -14.45 28.56 7.99
CA LEU A 68 -15.10 27.69 7.02
C LEU A 68 -16.41 27.15 7.58
N THR A 69 -17.45 27.16 6.74
CA THR A 69 -18.70 26.49 7.09
C THR A 69 -18.47 24.98 7.18
N PRO A 70 -19.21 24.25 8.04
CA PRO A 70 -19.09 22.80 8.12
C PRO A 70 -19.22 22.09 6.76
N LYS A 71 -20.10 22.60 5.90
CA LYS A 71 -20.27 22.09 4.53
C LYS A 71 -19.03 22.30 3.67
N GLY A 72 -18.44 23.51 3.70
CA GLY A 72 -17.22 23.81 2.96
C GLY A 72 -16.03 22.96 3.41
N SER A 73 -15.87 22.76 4.72
CA SER A 73 -14.83 21.89 5.28
C SER A 73 -15.00 20.43 4.83
N ALA A 74 -16.23 19.92 4.80
CA ALA A 74 -16.52 18.57 4.34
C ALA A 74 -16.20 18.37 2.85
N GLU A 75 -16.56 19.34 2.00
CA GLU A 75 -16.26 19.27 0.56
C GLU A 75 -14.75 19.27 0.25
N ILE A 76 -13.96 20.06 1.00
CA ILE A 76 -12.50 20.08 0.85
C ILE A 76 -11.91 18.75 1.33
N ALA A 77 -12.34 18.26 2.49
CA ALA A 77 -11.84 17.01 3.05
C ALA A 77 -12.06 15.82 2.12
N VAL A 78 -13.24 15.72 1.51
CA VAL A 78 -13.55 14.68 0.53
C VAL A 78 -12.64 14.76 -0.70
N LYS A 79 -12.43 15.96 -1.25
CA LYS A 79 -11.55 16.14 -2.42
C LYS A 79 -10.10 15.77 -2.14
N CYS A 80 -9.58 16.15 -0.97
CA CYS A 80 -8.22 15.79 -0.56
C CYS A 80 -8.09 14.27 -0.38
N ALA A 81 -9.09 13.63 0.24
CA ALA A 81 -9.11 12.18 0.42
C ALA A 81 -9.16 11.43 -0.93
N ASP A 82 -9.99 11.88 -1.87
CA ASP A 82 -10.08 11.31 -3.21
C ASP A 82 -8.73 11.40 -3.95
N ALA A 83 -8.11 12.59 -3.93
CA ALA A 83 -6.79 12.80 -4.54
C ALA A 83 -5.69 11.92 -3.91
N LEU A 84 -5.68 11.80 -2.57
CA LEU A 84 -4.72 10.93 -1.88
C LEU A 84 -4.91 9.46 -2.26
N VAL A 85 -6.14 8.97 -2.31
CA VAL A 85 -6.45 7.60 -2.72
C VAL A 85 -6.00 7.34 -4.16
N GLU A 86 -6.19 8.29 -5.08
CA GLU A 86 -5.67 8.16 -6.44
C GLU A 86 -4.15 8.04 -6.48
N GLU A 87 -3.42 8.85 -5.71
CA GLU A 87 -1.95 8.79 -5.69
C GLU A 87 -1.41 7.53 -5.01
N LEU A 88 -2.08 7.05 -3.95
CA LEU A 88 -1.76 5.78 -3.30
C LEU A 88 -1.99 4.59 -4.24
N LYS A 89 -3.09 4.58 -5.00
CA LYS A 89 -3.38 3.54 -6.01
C LYS A 89 -2.34 3.52 -7.14
N LYS A 90 -1.75 4.67 -7.46
CA LYS A 90 -0.66 4.79 -8.45
C LYS A 90 0.70 4.38 -7.89
N GLY A 91 0.83 4.20 -6.56
CA GLY A 91 2.11 3.95 -5.89
C GLY A 91 3.03 5.17 -5.79
N ASN A 92 2.50 6.38 -6.05
CA ASN A 92 3.25 7.64 -6.00
C ASN A 92 3.47 8.14 -4.57
N VAL A 93 2.68 7.62 -3.64
CA VAL A 93 2.74 7.93 -2.21
C VAL A 93 2.87 6.60 -1.46
N LYS A 94 3.81 6.54 -0.51
CA LYS A 94 3.96 5.38 0.39
C LYS A 94 3.08 5.61 1.61
N GLN A 95 2.35 4.58 2.03
CA GLN A 95 1.63 4.56 3.32
C GLN A 95 2.61 4.44 4.48
#